data_AF-A0A1V3Q2C1-F1
#
_entry.id   AF-A0A1V3Q2C1-F1
#
_cell.length_a   1.000
_cell.length_b   1.000
_cell.length_c   1.000
_cell.angle_alpha   90.00
_cell.angle_beta   90.00
_cell.angle_gamma   90.00
#
_symmetry.space_group_name_H-M   'P 1'
#
loop_
_entity.id
_entity.type
_entity.pdbx_description
1 polymer ?
#
loop_
_entity_poly.entity_id
_entity_poly.type
_entity_poly.pdbx_seq_one_letter_code
_entity_poly.pdbx_strand_id
1 'polypeptide(L)'
;MYLSSLSELALGSRLKALSDRFYAAADEVYRVSGAGIESRWFPVMRFLWERGPATVTEVAAAIGQTHSAVSQLADRLARAGLLKRRGDPGDGRRSLLALTDKGCRSLAGLGTTWAAIRQGVRDSLGHEGENLLQAVQACERALDERPIVERILARHATLKRSKVEIVPFEPRLREHFHALNAHWLTKHFVIEPLDEKVLRHPEQAVLAPGGAIFFARLGEVVIGTCALLHEAPGVYELSKMGVDEAFRGLGAGRLLLDAAIAEFHRRGGHTLFLESNSSLKPALHMYERAGFVLQPTIRPGSHYARADVYMIYAPKKSATPGR
;
A
#
# COMPACT_ATOMS: atom_id res chain seq x y z
N MET A 1 3.92 -10.92 -5.15
CA MET A 1 3.77 -9.96 -6.27
C MET A 1 3.92 -8.54 -5.70
N TYR A 2 4.81 -7.72 -6.25
CA TYR A 2 5.14 -6.38 -5.71
C TYR A 2 3.92 -5.48 -5.44
N LEU A 3 2.96 -5.42 -6.37
CA LEU A 3 1.75 -4.61 -6.17
C LEU A 3 0.83 -5.11 -5.05
N SER A 4 0.91 -6.39 -4.67
CA SER A 4 0.10 -6.92 -3.57
C SER A 4 0.55 -6.36 -2.22
N SER A 5 1.83 -6.02 -2.04
CA SER A 5 2.32 -5.45 -0.78
C SER A 5 1.97 -3.97 -0.60
N LEU A 6 1.53 -3.29 -1.67
CA LEU A 6 1.13 -1.87 -1.62
C LEU A 6 -0.35 -1.67 -1.27
N SER A 7 -1.13 -2.76 -1.15
CA SER A 7 -2.54 -2.75 -0.76
C SER A 7 -3.37 -1.70 -1.52
N GLU A 8 -4.05 -0.79 -0.82
CA GLU A 8 -4.94 0.23 -1.38
C GLU A 8 -4.22 1.18 -2.34
N LEU A 9 -2.91 1.43 -2.15
CA LEU A 9 -2.12 2.31 -3.03
C LEU A 9 -1.99 1.76 -4.45
N ALA A 10 -2.06 0.43 -4.60
CA ALA A 10 -1.98 -0.24 -5.90
C ALA A 10 -3.33 -0.78 -6.38
N LEU A 11 -4.44 -0.46 -5.71
CA LEU A 11 -5.76 -1.00 -6.05
C LEU A 11 -6.13 -0.71 -7.51
N GLY A 12 -5.97 0.53 -7.96
CA GLY A 12 -6.24 0.92 -9.35
C GLY A 12 -5.38 0.15 -10.36
N SER A 13 -4.08 0.00 -10.11
CA SER A 13 -3.17 -0.75 -10.98
C SER A 13 -3.52 -2.24 -11.03
N ARG A 14 -3.91 -2.83 -9.90
CA ARG A 14 -4.34 -4.24 -9.83
C ARG A 14 -5.65 -4.47 -10.58
N LEU A 15 -6.61 -3.56 -10.44
CA LEU A 15 -7.87 -3.58 -11.21
C LEU A 15 -7.60 -3.44 -12.71
N LYS A 16 -6.69 -2.54 -13.11
CA LYS A 16 -6.28 -2.39 -14.51
C LYS A 16 -5.67 -3.68 -15.07
N ALA A 17 -4.75 -4.29 -14.35
CA ALA A 17 -4.13 -5.55 -14.76
C ALA A 17 -5.15 -6.70 -14.88
N LEU A 18 -6.11 -6.76 -13.95
CA LEU A 18 -7.19 -7.74 -14.00
C LEU A 18 -8.12 -7.50 -15.21
N SER A 19 -8.49 -6.25 -15.45
CA SER A 19 -9.30 -5.84 -16.61
C SER A 19 -8.61 -6.20 -17.93
N ASP A 20 -7.30 -5.95 -18.05
CA ASP A 20 -6.54 -6.30 -19.26
C ASP A 20 -6.51 -7.81 -19.51
N ARG A 21 -6.47 -8.64 -18.46
CA ARG A 21 -6.58 -10.10 -18.60
C ARG A 21 -7.95 -10.53 -19.13
N PHE A 22 -9.03 -9.91 -18.66
CA PHE A 22 -10.38 -10.19 -19.18
C PHE A 22 -10.54 -9.75 -20.64
N TYR A 23 -10.02 -8.58 -21.00
CA TYR A 23 -10.03 -8.11 -22.39
C TYR A 23 -9.22 -9.05 -23.30
N ALA A 24 -8.01 -9.46 -22.89
CA ALA A 24 -7.19 -10.40 -23.67
C ALA A 24 -7.90 -11.75 -23.89
N ALA A 25 -8.57 -12.28 -22.86
CA ALA A 25 -9.35 -13.51 -22.99
C ALA A 25 -10.53 -13.35 -23.97
N ALA A 26 -11.26 -12.23 -23.89
CA ALA A 26 -12.37 -11.96 -24.80
C ALA A 26 -11.90 -11.74 -26.25
N ASP A 27 -10.79 -11.03 -26.46
CA ASP A 27 -10.18 -10.82 -27.77
C ASP A 27 -9.78 -12.14 -28.43
N GLU A 28 -9.22 -13.07 -27.66
CA GLU A 28 -8.86 -14.40 -28.16
C GLU A 28 -10.11 -15.19 -28.61
N VAL A 29 -11.19 -15.14 -27.81
CA VAL A 29 -12.46 -15.76 -28.20
C VAL A 29 -13.03 -15.13 -29.47
N TYR A 30 -13.02 -13.79 -29.58
CA TYR A 30 -13.49 -13.08 -30.76
C TYR A 30 -12.66 -13.42 -32.01
N ARG A 31 -11.34 -13.55 -31.86
CA ARG A 31 -10.43 -13.95 -32.94
C ARG A 31 -10.74 -15.36 -33.43
N VAL A 32 -10.85 -16.32 -32.51
CA VAL A 32 -11.12 -17.73 -32.84
C VAL A 32 -12.53 -17.92 -33.42
N SER A 33 -13.52 -17.17 -32.94
CA SER A 33 -14.90 -17.25 -33.43
C SER A 33 -15.15 -16.43 -34.70
N GLY A 34 -14.14 -15.74 -35.25
CA GLY A 34 -14.29 -14.88 -36.43
C GLY A 34 -15.22 -13.69 -36.23
N ALA A 35 -15.33 -13.15 -35.01
CA ALA A 35 -16.26 -12.08 -34.65
C ALA A 35 -16.00 -10.73 -35.36
N GLY A 36 -14.76 -10.50 -35.82
CA GLY A 36 -14.40 -9.28 -36.57
C GLY A 36 -14.49 -7.97 -35.77
N ILE A 37 -14.47 -8.06 -34.43
CA ILE A 37 -14.48 -6.90 -33.51
C ILE A 37 -13.46 -7.09 -32.38
N GLU A 38 -13.06 -6.00 -31.74
CA GLU A 38 -12.23 -6.00 -30.54
C GLU A 38 -13.10 -5.91 -29.26
N SER A 39 -12.71 -6.60 -28.19
CA SER A 39 -13.40 -6.59 -26.89
C SER A 39 -13.50 -5.20 -26.27
N ARG A 40 -12.52 -4.32 -26.52
CA ARG A 40 -12.54 -2.93 -26.05
C ARG A 40 -13.60 -2.08 -26.73
N TRP A 41 -14.11 -2.49 -27.88
CA TRP A 41 -15.18 -1.80 -28.60
C TRP A 41 -16.56 -2.12 -28.04
N PHE A 42 -16.68 -3.26 -27.34
CA PHE A 42 -17.94 -3.80 -26.85
C PHE A 42 -18.79 -2.79 -26.07
N PRO A 43 -18.28 -2.03 -25.06
CA PRO A 43 -19.15 -1.19 -24.24
C PRO A 43 -19.87 -0.09 -25.05
N VAL A 44 -19.15 0.60 -25.94
CA VAL A 44 -19.73 1.68 -26.77
C VAL A 44 -20.68 1.09 -27.81
N MET A 45 -20.26 0.03 -28.51
CA MET A 45 -21.10 -0.58 -29.54
C MET A 45 -22.37 -1.20 -28.95
N ARG A 46 -22.26 -1.87 -27.81
CA ARG A 46 -23.40 -2.49 -27.12
C ARG A 46 -24.40 -1.45 -26.64
N PHE A 47 -23.92 -0.35 -26.05
CA PHE A 47 -24.79 0.74 -25.62
C PHE A 47 -25.58 1.34 -26.80
N LEU A 48 -24.90 1.68 -27.90
CA LEU A 48 -25.55 2.26 -29.08
C LEU A 48 -26.49 1.28 -29.79
N TRP A 49 -26.22 -0.01 -29.72
CA TRP A 49 -27.10 -1.06 -30.24
C TRP A 49 -28.41 -1.16 -29.44
N GLU A 50 -28.34 -1.05 -28.11
CA GLU A 50 -29.51 -1.16 -27.23
C GLU A 50 -30.31 0.14 -27.10
N ARG A 51 -29.63 1.28 -27.06
CA ARG A 51 -30.23 2.60 -26.77
C ARG A 51 -30.39 3.49 -28.00
N GLY A 52 -29.79 3.11 -29.14
CA GLY A 52 -29.79 3.92 -30.35
C GLY A 52 -28.71 5.02 -30.33
N PRO A 53 -28.81 6.00 -31.25
CA PRO A 53 -27.86 7.10 -31.34
C PRO A 53 -27.78 7.92 -30.04
N ALA A 54 -26.56 8.27 -29.62
CA ALA A 54 -26.32 9.03 -28.40
C ALA A 54 -25.08 9.90 -28.51
N THR A 55 -25.00 10.96 -27.72
CA THR A 55 -23.82 11.82 -27.62
C THR A 55 -22.66 11.11 -26.91
N VAL A 56 -21.42 11.58 -27.16
CA VAL A 56 -20.23 11.07 -26.46
C VAL A 56 -20.39 11.17 -24.93
N THR A 57 -21.02 12.25 -24.44
CA THR A 57 -21.26 12.46 -23.01
C THR A 57 -22.23 11.44 -22.41
N GLU A 58 -23.33 11.14 -23.11
CA GLU A 58 -24.29 10.12 -22.64
C GLU A 58 -23.67 8.73 -22.62
N VAL A 59 -22.90 8.37 -23.66
CA VAL A 59 -22.18 7.10 -23.69
C VAL A 59 -21.16 7.01 -22.55
N ALA A 60 -20.36 8.06 -22.34
CA ALA A 60 -19.36 8.12 -21.28
C ALA A 60 -19.98 7.95 -19.89
N ALA A 61 -21.08 8.65 -19.62
CA ALA A 61 -21.83 8.53 -18.36
C ALA A 61 -22.38 7.11 -18.17
N ALA A 62 -22.96 6.52 -19.22
CA ALA A 62 -23.58 5.20 -19.11
C ALA A 62 -22.59 4.05 -18.92
N ILE A 63 -21.37 4.14 -19.48
CA ILE A 63 -20.37 3.08 -19.39
C ILE A 63 -19.30 3.32 -18.30
N GLY A 64 -19.41 4.42 -17.54
CA GLY A 64 -18.47 4.75 -16.46
C GLY A 64 -17.05 5.09 -16.95
N GLN A 65 -16.90 5.66 -18.15
CA GLN A 65 -15.60 6.04 -18.72
C GLN A 65 -15.50 7.54 -18.94
N THR A 66 -14.27 8.05 -19.08
CA THR A 66 -14.06 9.47 -19.34
C THR A 66 -14.51 9.84 -20.76
N HIS A 67 -14.95 11.09 -20.95
CA HIS A 67 -15.30 11.62 -22.27
C HIS A 67 -14.16 11.45 -23.29
N SER A 68 -12.91 11.65 -22.87
CA SER A 68 -11.74 11.46 -23.75
C SER A 68 -11.55 10.00 -24.18
N ALA A 69 -11.72 9.04 -23.27
CA ALA A 69 -11.61 7.62 -23.58
C ALA A 69 -12.70 7.19 -24.58
N VAL A 70 -13.94 7.61 -24.37
CA VAL A 70 -15.05 7.32 -25.29
C VAL A 70 -14.84 7.98 -26.65
N SER A 71 -14.39 9.24 -26.70
CA SER A 71 -14.09 9.89 -27.98
C SER A 71 -13.01 9.13 -28.76
N GLN A 72 -11.88 8.80 -28.14
CA GLN A 72 -10.79 8.06 -28.80
C GLN A 72 -11.24 6.68 -29.30
N LEU A 73 -12.10 6.00 -28.52
CA LEU A 73 -12.69 4.73 -28.92
C LEU A 73 -13.65 4.90 -30.11
N ALA A 74 -14.50 5.92 -30.08
CA ALA A 74 -15.41 6.25 -31.17
C ALA A 74 -14.65 6.64 -32.46
N ASP A 75 -13.49 7.28 -32.36
CA ASP A 75 -12.63 7.59 -33.52
C ASP A 75 -12.03 6.33 -34.16
N ARG A 76 -11.66 5.34 -33.34
CA ARG A 76 -11.22 4.02 -33.83
C ARG A 76 -12.37 3.27 -34.51
N LEU A 77 -13.55 3.25 -33.89
CA LEU A 77 -14.75 2.64 -34.44
C LEU A 77 -15.21 3.28 -35.76
N ALA A 78 -15.10 4.60 -35.87
CA ALA A 78 -15.41 5.33 -37.09
C ALA A 78 -14.44 4.99 -38.21
N ARG A 79 -13.13 4.92 -37.93
CA ARG A 79 -12.12 4.46 -38.89
C ARG A 79 -12.34 3.01 -39.33
N ALA A 80 -12.84 2.15 -38.44
CA ALA A 80 -13.22 0.77 -38.78
C ALA A 80 -14.55 0.68 -39.57
N GLY A 81 -15.27 1.79 -39.77
CA GLY A 81 -16.55 1.87 -40.46
C GLY A 81 -17.72 1.27 -39.66
N LEU A 82 -17.56 1.08 -38.35
CA LEU A 82 -18.58 0.49 -37.47
C LEU A 82 -19.49 1.54 -36.82
N LEU A 83 -19.02 2.79 -36.77
CA LEU A 83 -19.70 3.92 -36.16
C LEU A 83 -19.65 5.13 -37.10
N LYS A 84 -20.69 5.97 -37.08
CA LYS A 84 -20.70 7.28 -37.74
C LYS A 84 -20.86 8.38 -36.70
N ARG A 85 -20.14 9.48 -36.90
CA ARG A 85 -20.30 10.73 -36.14
C ARG A 85 -21.13 11.72 -36.96
N ARG A 86 -22.09 12.37 -36.31
CA ARG A 86 -22.86 13.48 -36.90
C ARG A 86 -22.85 14.64 -35.91
N GLY A 87 -22.96 15.87 -36.42
CA GLY A 87 -23.30 17.00 -35.57
C GLY A 87 -24.68 16.76 -34.94
N ASP A 88 -24.81 17.03 -33.66
CA ASP A 88 -26.10 16.97 -32.96
C ASP A 88 -27.01 18.09 -33.48
N PRO A 89 -28.23 17.78 -34.00
CA PRO A 89 -29.19 18.78 -34.47
C PRO A 89 -29.61 19.81 -33.40
N GLY A 90 -29.51 19.46 -32.12
CA GLY A 90 -29.84 20.34 -30.99
C GLY A 90 -28.68 21.20 -30.49
N ASP A 91 -27.43 20.82 -30.79
CA ASP A 91 -26.22 21.54 -30.36
C ASP A 91 -25.03 21.17 -31.27
N GLY A 92 -24.68 22.05 -32.21
CA GLY A 92 -23.59 21.81 -33.17
C GLY A 92 -22.20 21.57 -32.55
N ARG A 93 -22.04 21.77 -31.23
CA ARG A 93 -20.81 21.43 -30.49
C ARG A 93 -20.76 19.98 -30.03
N ARG A 94 -21.88 19.24 -30.07
CA ARG A 94 -21.98 17.84 -29.65
C ARG A 94 -21.87 16.90 -30.84
N SER A 95 -21.16 15.80 -30.64
CA SER A 95 -21.04 14.71 -31.61
C SER A 95 -22.01 13.60 -31.24
N LEU A 96 -23.00 13.37 -32.10
CA LEU A 96 -23.91 12.23 -32.02
C LEU A 96 -23.22 10.99 -32.64
N LEU A 97 -23.15 9.92 -31.87
CA LEU A 97 -22.60 8.63 -32.27
C LEU A 97 -23.76 7.70 -32.67
N ALA A 98 -23.63 7.00 -33.79
CA ALA A 98 -24.58 5.98 -34.20
C ALA A 98 -23.84 4.81 -34.85
N LEU A 99 -24.33 3.58 -34.65
CA LEU A 99 -23.83 2.44 -35.41
C LEU A 99 -24.14 2.59 -36.90
N THR A 100 -23.24 2.09 -37.73
CA THR A 100 -23.50 1.86 -39.16
C THR A 100 -24.18 0.50 -39.34
N ASP A 101 -24.71 0.21 -40.54
CA ASP A 101 -25.26 -1.13 -40.81
C ASP A 101 -24.20 -2.22 -40.66
N LYS A 102 -22.92 -1.90 -40.94
CA LYS A 102 -21.78 -2.80 -40.69
C LYS A 102 -21.58 -3.03 -39.19
N GLY A 103 -21.58 -1.96 -38.38
CA GLY A 103 -21.50 -2.05 -36.92
C GLY A 103 -22.64 -2.88 -36.35
N CYS A 104 -23.85 -2.66 -36.86
CA CYS A 104 -25.02 -3.43 -36.53
C CYS A 104 -24.87 -4.93 -36.82
N ARG A 105 -24.50 -5.29 -38.05
CA ARG A 105 -24.28 -6.69 -38.44
C ARG A 105 -23.17 -7.37 -37.64
N SER A 106 -22.11 -6.64 -37.30
CA SER A 106 -20.99 -7.18 -36.51
C SER A 106 -21.40 -7.62 -35.10
N LEU A 107 -22.47 -7.04 -34.54
CA LEU A 107 -23.00 -7.45 -33.23
C LEU A 107 -24.08 -8.54 -33.33
N ALA A 108 -24.88 -8.52 -34.39
CA ALA A 108 -26.03 -9.42 -34.53
C ALA A 108 -25.67 -10.91 -34.45
N GLY A 109 -24.48 -11.29 -34.93
CA GLY A 109 -24.00 -12.69 -34.92
C GLY A 109 -23.35 -13.16 -33.63
N LEU A 110 -23.19 -12.29 -32.61
CA LEU A 110 -22.36 -12.60 -31.44
C LEU A 110 -23.11 -13.25 -30.28
N GLY A 111 -24.40 -13.55 -30.44
CA GLY A 111 -25.22 -14.12 -29.35
C GLY A 111 -24.64 -15.40 -28.75
N THR A 112 -24.23 -16.36 -29.59
CA THR A 112 -23.60 -17.62 -29.16
C THR A 112 -22.24 -17.38 -28.52
N THR A 113 -21.40 -16.52 -29.12
CA THR A 113 -20.10 -16.13 -28.58
C THR A 113 -20.21 -15.47 -27.21
N TRP A 114 -21.15 -14.54 -27.02
CA TRP A 114 -21.37 -13.87 -25.74
C TRP A 114 -21.96 -14.80 -24.68
N ALA A 115 -22.83 -15.74 -25.07
CA ALA A 115 -23.31 -16.78 -24.16
C ALA A 115 -22.14 -17.66 -23.69
N ALA A 116 -21.25 -18.08 -24.61
CA ALA A 116 -20.07 -18.85 -24.30
C ALA A 116 -19.08 -18.09 -23.40
N ILE A 117 -18.80 -16.81 -23.68
CA ILE A 117 -17.94 -15.97 -22.82
C ILE A 117 -18.56 -15.87 -21.42
N ARG A 118 -19.87 -15.62 -21.32
CA ARG A 118 -20.55 -15.48 -20.03
C ARG A 118 -20.47 -16.76 -19.21
N GLN A 119 -20.74 -17.91 -19.81
CA GLN A 119 -20.68 -19.19 -19.09
C GLN A 119 -19.23 -19.59 -18.80
N GLY A 120 -18.31 -19.45 -19.75
CA GLY A 120 -16.90 -19.75 -19.52
C GLY A 120 -16.26 -18.90 -18.43
N VAL A 121 -16.61 -17.62 -18.31
CA VAL A 121 -16.18 -16.77 -17.19
C VAL A 121 -16.78 -17.25 -15.86
N ARG A 122 -18.06 -17.65 -15.84
CA ARG A 122 -18.71 -18.21 -14.65
C ARG A 122 -18.06 -19.52 -14.21
N ASP A 123 -17.82 -20.44 -15.15
CA ASP A 123 -17.21 -21.73 -14.88
C ASP A 123 -15.75 -21.56 -14.40
N SER A 124 -15.01 -20.61 -14.97
CA SER A 124 -13.61 -20.38 -14.62
C SER A 124 -13.42 -19.68 -13.27
N LEU A 125 -14.34 -18.79 -12.87
CA LEU A 125 -14.20 -18.01 -11.63
C LEU A 125 -15.04 -18.55 -10.48
N GLY A 126 -16.11 -19.29 -10.77
CA GLY A 126 -17.08 -19.79 -9.80
C GLY A 126 -17.56 -18.69 -8.85
N HIS A 127 -17.61 -19.04 -7.56
CA HIS A 127 -18.05 -18.14 -6.49
C HIS A 127 -17.18 -16.87 -6.34
N GLU A 128 -15.89 -16.94 -6.67
CA GLU A 128 -15.00 -15.77 -6.61
C GLU A 128 -15.39 -14.70 -7.64
N GLY A 129 -15.92 -15.11 -8.79
CA GLY A 129 -16.43 -14.19 -9.81
C GLY A 129 -17.69 -13.46 -9.35
N GLU A 130 -18.60 -14.16 -8.68
CA GLU A 130 -19.81 -13.57 -8.10
C GLU A 130 -19.46 -12.55 -7.01
N ASN A 131 -18.56 -12.94 -6.09
CA ASN A 131 -18.07 -12.06 -5.03
C ASN A 131 -17.37 -10.82 -5.59
N LEU A 132 -16.56 -10.98 -6.65
CA LEU A 132 -15.92 -9.85 -7.32
C LEU A 132 -16.93 -8.89 -7.93
N LEU A 133 -17.95 -9.38 -8.64
CA LEU A 133 -18.97 -8.52 -9.25
C LEU A 133 -19.79 -7.77 -8.18
N GLN A 134 -20.16 -8.43 -7.09
CA GLN A 134 -20.82 -7.78 -5.96
C GLN A 134 -19.92 -6.72 -5.31
N ALA A 135 -18.63 -7.01 -5.15
CA ALA A 135 -17.65 -6.07 -4.61
C ALA A 135 -17.45 -4.85 -5.53
N VAL A 136 -17.38 -5.04 -6.85
CA VAL A 136 -17.30 -3.94 -7.82
C VAL A 136 -18.53 -3.05 -7.71
N GLN A 137 -19.74 -3.62 -7.68
CA GLN A 137 -20.98 -2.84 -7.52
C GLN A 137 -21.04 -2.10 -6.18
N ALA A 138 -20.57 -2.72 -5.10
CA ALA A 138 -20.49 -2.07 -3.79
C ALA A 138 -19.49 -0.91 -3.80
N CYS A 139 -18.35 -1.05 -4.48
CA CYS A 139 -17.36 0.00 -4.66
C CYS A 139 -17.91 1.16 -5.50
N GLU A 140 -18.60 0.89 -6.61
CA GLU A 140 -19.24 1.91 -7.44
C GLU A 140 -20.22 2.76 -6.61
N ARG A 141 -21.16 2.12 -5.90
CA ARG A 141 -22.08 2.83 -4.99
C ARG A 141 -21.33 3.61 -3.90
N ALA A 142 -20.29 3.01 -3.33
CA ALA A 142 -19.50 3.66 -2.29
C ALA A 142 -18.81 4.93 -2.80
N LEU A 143 -18.31 4.93 -4.03
CA LEU A 143 -17.66 6.10 -4.63
C LEU A 143 -18.66 7.22 -4.93
N ASP A 144 -19.89 6.88 -5.31
CA ASP A 144 -20.97 7.84 -5.53
C ASP A 144 -21.45 8.47 -4.22
N GLU A 145 -21.64 7.66 -3.17
CA GLU A 145 -22.13 8.13 -1.87
C GLU A 145 -21.04 8.83 -1.04
N ARG A 146 -19.77 8.46 -1.24
CA ARG A 146 -18.64 8.89 -0.38
C ARG A 146 -17.45 9.27 -1.26
N PRO A 147 -17.38 10.53 -1.73
CA PRO A 147 -16.30 10.99 -2.61
C PRO A 147 -14.91 10.72 -2.02
N ILE A 148 -14.13 9.88 -2.70
CA ILE A 148 -12.84 9.40 -2.21
C ILE A 148 -11.79 10.53 -2.09
N VAL A 149 -11.83 11.51 -3.00
CA VAL A 149 -10.87 12.63 -3.04
C VAL A 149 -10.96 13.46 -1.76
N GLU A 150 -12.17 13.83 -1.34
CA GLU A 150 -12.39 14.62 -0.12
C GLU A 150 -11.87 13.89 1.12
N ARG A 151 -12.12 12.59 1.21
CA ARG A 151 -11.64 11.75 2.33
C ARG A 151 -10.13 11.67 2.37
N ILE A 152 -9.48 11.46 1.23
CA ILE A 152 -8.02 11.42 1.13
C ILE A 152 -7.43 12.79 1.53
N LEU A 153 -7.98 13.88 1.01
CA LEU A 153 -7.50 15.23 1.32
C LEU A 153 -7.70 15.59 2.79
N ALA A 154 -8.85 15.25 3.38
CA ALA A 154 -9.10 15.44 4.80
C ALA A 154 -8.09 14.65 5.66
N ARG A 155 -7.85 13.39 5.33
CA ARG A 155 -6.87 12.56 6.05
C ARG A 155 -5.45 13.11 5.90
N HIS A 156 -5.07 13.56 4.70
CA HIS A 156 -3.79 14.21 4.44
C HIS A 156 -3.61 15.47 5.28
N ALA A 157 -4.64 16.33 5.34
CA ALA A 157 -4.61 17.57 6.12
C ALA A 157 -4.46 17.28 7.62
N THR A 158 -5.16 16.27 8.15
CA THR A 158 -4.99 15.83 9.53
C THR A 158 -3.57 15.35 9.80
N LEU A 159 -3.04 14.44 8.96
CA LEU A 159 -1.68 13.90 9.12
C LEU A 159 -0.60 14.99 9.04
N LYS A 160 -0.77 15.99 8.16
CA LYS A 160 0.15 17.14 8.07
C LYS A 160 0.20 17.99 9.34
N ARG A 161 -0.89 18.05 10.10
CA ARG A 161 -0.97 18.82 11.35
C ARG A 161 -0.58 17.99 12.58
N SER A 162 -0.64 16.67 12.47
CA SER A 162 -0.26 15.75 13.54
C SER A 162 1.22 15.90 13.91
N LYS A 163 1.50 15.68 15.19
CA LYS A 163 2.87 15.51 15.69
C LYS A 163 3.14 14.03 15.90
N VAL A 164 4.42 13.67 15.93
CA VAL A 164 4.83 12.32 16.30
C VAL A 164 4.69 12.17 17.81
N GLU A 165 3.97 11.14 18.24
CA GLU A 165 3.78 10.76 19.63
C GLU A 165 4.40 9.40 19.87
N ILE A 166 4.97 9.20 21.06
CA ILE A 166 5.43 7.88 21.49
C ILE A 166 4.36 7.23 22.34
N VAL A 167 3.93 6.04 21.94
CA VAL A 167 2.94 5.24 22.67
C VAL A 167 3.57 3.90 23.09
N PRO A 168 3.20 3.35 24.26
CA PRO A 168 3.67 2.04 24.69
C PRO A 168 3.04 0.93 23.86
N PHE A 169 3.53 -0.29 24.05
CA PHE A 169 2.91 -1.47 23.46
C PHE A 169 1.49 -1.71 23.92
N GLU A 170 0.64 -2.08 22.96
CA GLU A 170 -0.68 -2.64 23.17
C GLU A 170 -0.85 -3.86 22.24
N PRO A 171 -1.63 -4.89 22.61
CA PRO A 171 -1.80 -6.11 21.81
C PRO A 171 -2.21 -5.87 20.35
N ARG A 172 -2.97 -4.79 20.08
CA ARG A 172 -3.38 -4.39 18.72
C ARG A 172 -2.21 -3.87 17.86
N LEU A 173 -1.10 -3.49 18.47
CA LEU A 173 0.10 -2.97 17.80
C LEU A 173 1.12 -4.07 17.46
N ARG A 174 0.87 -5.32 17.84
CA ARG A 174 1.79 -6.45 17.61
C ARG A 174 2.18 -6.60 16.15
N GLU A 175 1.20 -6.57 15.25
CA GLU A 175 1.47 -6.72 13.81
C GLU A 175 2.30 -5.55 13.26
N HIS A 176 2.13 -4.34 13.81
CA HIS A 176 2.99 -3.20 13.45
C HIS A 176 4.44 -3.40 13.88
N PHE A 177 4.68 -3.99 15.06
CA PHE A 177 6.04 -4.31 15.53
C PHE A 177 6.74 -5.27 14.58
N HIS A 178 6.03 -6.34 14.19
CA HIS A 178 6.53 -7.32 13.24
C HIS A 178 6.77 -6.68 11.88
N ALA A 179 5.76 -6.00 11.30
CA ALA A 179 5.83 -5.44 9.95
C ALA A 179 6.97 -4.43 9.78
N LEU A 180 7.13 -3.48 10.72
CA LEU A 180 8.17 -2.46 10.64
C LEU A 180 9.58 -3.06 10.71
N ASN A 181 9.81 -3.98 11.64
CA ASN A 181 11.11 -4.62 11.80
C ASN A 181 11.41 -5.62 10.68
N ALA A 182 10.43 -6.43 10.26
CA ALA A 182 10.61 -7.36 9.16
C ALA A 182 10.91 -6.62 7.85
N HIS A 183 10.19 -5.52 7.56
CA HIS A 183 10.47 -4.69 6.39
C HIS A 183 11.90 -4.15 6.42
N TRP A 184 12.34 -3.62 7.56
CA TRP A 184 13.70 -3.11 7.73
C TRP A 184 14.75 -4.22 7.56
N LEU A 185 14.54 -5.37 8.20
CA LEU A 185 15.43 -6.52 8.13
C LEU A 185 15.52 -7.06 6.70
N THR A 186 14.41 -7.36 6.03
CA THR A 186 14.42 -7.87 4.65
C THR A 186 15.11 -6.93 3.67
N LYS A 187 15.05 -5.61 3.92
CA LYS A 187 15.68 -4.62 3.04
C LYS A 187 17.19 -4.51 3.23
N HIS A 188 17.68 -4.58 4.47
CA HIS A 188 19.08 -4.27 4.79
C HIS A 188 19.90 -5.50 5.18
N PHE A 189 19.25 -6.57 5.62
CA PHE A 189 19.86 -7.77 6.19
C PHE A 189 18.99 -9.01 5.90
N VAL A 190 19.21 -10.08 6.66
CA VAL A 190 18.34 -11.26 6.72
C VAL A 190 17.61 -11.29 8.07
N ILE A 191 16.42 -11.88 8.12
CA ILE A 191 15.72 -12.12 9.38
C ILE A 191 16.37 -13.36 10.02
N GLU A 192 17.04 -13.18 11.16
CA GLU A 192 17.68 -14.27 11.89
C GLU A 192 16.67 -14.98 12.81
N PRO A 193 16.90 -16.24 13.23
CA PRO A 193 15.92 -16.99 14.04
C PRO A 193 15.48 -16.29 15.34
N LEU A 194 16.40 -15.55 15.98
CA LEU A 194 16.07 -14.75 17.16
C LEU A 194 15.18 -13.55 16.81
N ASP A 195 15.37 -12.92 15.65
CA ASP A 195 14.47 -11.86 15.19
C ASP A 195 13.06 -12.41 15.06
N GLU A 196 12.89 -13.55 14.36
CA GLU A 196 11.58 -14.16 14.14
C GLU A 196 10.84 -14.44 15.45
N LYS A 197 11.54 -15.00 16.44
CA LYS A 197 10.97 -15.27 17.77
C LYS A 197 10.50 -13.98 18.45
N VAL A 198 11.33 -12.94 18.44
CA VAL A 198 11.02 -11.65 19.08
C VAL A 198 9.88 -10.93 18.35
N LEU A 199 9.86 -10.96 17.02
CA LEU A 199 8.86 -10.25 16.22
C LEU A 199 7.49 -10.91 16.27
N ARG A 200 7.42 -12.25 16.30
CA ARG A 200 6.15 -12.99 16.39
C ARG A 200 5.54 -13.02 17.79
N HIS A 201 6.39 -13.06 18.82
CA HIS A 201 5.96 -13.20 20.21
C HIS A 201 6.57 -12.13 21.12
N PRO A 202 6.37 -10.83 20.82
CA PRO A 202 7.02 -9.73 21.54
C PRO A 202 6.64 -9.66 23.02
N GLU A 203 5.43 -10.09 23.40
CA GLU A 203 5.02 -10.13 24.80
C GLU A 203 5.85 -11.11 25.62
N GLN A 204 6.11 -12.30 25.07
CA GLN A 204 6.89 -13.33 25.75
C GLN A 204 8.38 -13.02 25.69
N ALA A 205 8.85 -12.46 24.57
CA ALA A 205 10.26 -12.25 24.32
C ALA A 205 10.81 -10.92 24.89
N VAL A 206 9.97 -9.89 25.04
CA VAL A 206 10.39 -8.55 25.47
C VAL A 206 9.69 -8.12 26.74
N LEU A 207 8.35 -8.20 26.80
CA LEU A 207 7.59 -7.62 27.91
C LEU A 207 7.65 -8.47 29.19
N ALA A 208 7.42 -9.77 29.08
CA ALA A 208 7.41 -10.70 30.21
C ALA A 208 8.76 -10.76 30.96
N PRO A 209 9.93 -10.72 30.28
CA PRO A 209 11.23 -10.61 30.94
C PRO A 209 11.48 -9.27 31.65
N GLY A 210 10.61 -8.27 31.51
CA GLY A 210 10.76 -6.95 32.12
C GLY A 210 11.30 -5.86 31.17
N GLY A 211 11.25 -6.08 29.87
CA GLY A 211 11.53 -5.07 28.85
C GLY A 211 10.33 -4.16 28.55
N ALA A 212 10.45 -3.38 27.48
CA ALA A 212 9.41 -2.49 26.98
C ALA A 212 9.46 -2.38 25.46
N ILE A 213 8.33 -2.08 24.82
CA ILE A 213 8.25 -1.77 23.39
C ILE A 213 7.51 -0.45 23.23
N PHE A 214 8.03 0.40 22.34
CA PHE A 214 7.47 1.71 22.04
C PHE A 214 7.16 1.82 20.55
N PHE A 215 6.18 2.65 20.23
CA PHE A 215 5.80 2.97 18.87
C PHE A 215 5.78 4.47 18.66
N ALA A 216 6.30 4.91 17.51
CA ALA A 216 6.12 6.26 17.03
C ALA A 216 4.84 6.30 16.19
N ARG A 217 3.91 7.18 16.56
CA ARG A 217 2.61 7.34 15.93
C ARG A 217 2.44 8.75 15.40
N LEU A 218 2.00 8.89 14.15
CA LEU A 218 1.60 10.15 13.53
C LEU A 218 0.09 10.15 13.29
N GLY A 219 -0.67 10.83 14.15
CA GLY A 219 -2.13 10.67 14.18
C GLY A 219 -2.52 9.25 14.57
N GLU A 220 -3.14 8.49 13.67
CA GLU A 220 -3.43 7.05 13.90
C GLU A 220 -2.44 6.12 13.19
N VAL A 221 -1.45 6.65 12.46
CA VAL A 221 -0.53 5.84 11.67
C VAL A 221 0.70 5.50 12.52
N VAL A 222 0.98 4.21 12.67
CA VAL A 222 2.23 3.75 13.31
C VAL A 222 3.35 3.82 12.27
N ILE A 223 4.35 4.64 12.55
CA ILE A 223 5.44 4.98 11.60
C ILE A 223 6.81 4.46 12.05
N GLY A 224 6.92 3.94 13.27
CA GLY A 224 8.16 3.38 13.78
C GLY A 224 7.98 2.67 15.11
N THR A 225 9.01 1.94 15.52
CA THR A 225 9.05 1.21 16.78
C THR A 225 10.48 1.05 17.29
N CYS A 226 10.63 0.83 18.59
CA CYS A 226 11.85 0.32 19.20
C CYS A 226 11.49 -0.59 20.38
N ALA A 227 12.40 -1.46 20.75
CA ALA A 227 12.29 -2.32 21.92
C ALA A 227 13.46 -2.08 22.88
N LEU A 228 13.18 -2.19 24.17
CA LEU A 228 14.14 -2.22 25.26
C LEU A 228 14.09 -3.64 25.84
N LEU A 229 15.08 -4.47 25.55
CA LEU A 229 15.14 -5.85 26.01
C LEU A 229 15.81 -5.88 27.38
N HIS A 230 15.20 -6.58 28.33
CA HIS A 230 15.81 -6.83 29.64
C HIS A 230 16.69 -8.08 29.57
N GLU A 231 17.97 -7.92 29.83
CA GLU A 231 18.94 -9.01 29.79
C GLU A 231 19.27 -9.56 31.17
N ALA A 232 19.53 -8.65 32.11
CA ALA A 232 19.87 -8.95 33.49
C ALA A 232 19.41 -7.78 34.38
N PRO A 233 19.35 -7.95 35.71
CA PRO A 233 18.99 -6.87 36.61
C PRO A 233 19.81 -5.61 36.34
N GLY A 234 19.14 -4.53 35.94
CA GLY A 234 19.77 -3.25 35.63
C GLY A 234 20.47 -3.13 34.26
N VAL A 235 20.43 -4.18 33.43
CA VAL A 235 21.09 -4.26 32.11
C VAL A 235 20.05 -4.41 31.00
N TYR A 236 20.08 -3.49 30.03
CA TYR A 236 19.12 -3.45 28.94
C TYR A 236 19.80 -3.25 27.57
N GLU A 237 19.23 -3.88 26.55
CA GLU A 237 19.57 -3.68 25.14
C GLU A 237 18.50 -2.82 24.46
N LEU A 238 18.91 -1.75 23.77
CA LEU A 238 18.07 -1.09 22.79
C LEU A 238 18.12 -1.89 21.47
N SER A 239 16.99 -2.44 21.06
CA SER A 239 16.89 -3.31 19.90
C SER A 239 15.62 -3.02 19.09
N LYS A 240 15.48 -3.71 17.95
CA LYS A 240 14.27 -3.68 17.09
C LYS A 240 13.79 -2.26 16.76
N MET A 241 14.75 -1.39 16.49
CA MET A 241 14.51 0.01 16.18
C MET A 241 14.34 0.20 14.67
N GLY A 242 13.10 0.39 14.23
CA GLY A 242 12.75 0.58 12.82
C GLY A 242 11.82 1.77 12.65
N VAL A 243 12.09 2.64 11.68
CA VAL A 243 11.20 3.73 11.26
C VAL A 243 10.95 3.58 9.76
N ASP A 244 9.69 3.64 9.37
CA ASP A 244 9.27 3.59 7.97
C ASP A 244 9.93 4.75 7.20
N GLU A 245 10.54 4.43 6.07
CA GLU A 245 11.30 5.38 5.27
C GLU A 245 10.45 6.51 4.73
N ALA A 246 9.16 6.24 4.46
CA ALA A 246 8.20 7.23 3.98
C ALA A 246 7.94 8.35 5.02
N PHE A 247 8.32 8.12 6.28
CA PHE A 247 8.12 9.04 7.41
C PHE A 247 9.45 9.54 8.02
N ARG A 248 10.57 9.38 7.31
CA ARG A 248 11.86 9.95 7.72
C ARG A 248 11.82 11.47 7.76
N GLY A 249 12.72 12.06 8.55
CA GLY A 249 12.79 13.52 8.74
C GLY A 249 11.80 14.08 9.77
N LEU A 250 10.89 13.25 10.31
CA LEU A 250 9.94 13.67 11.35
C LEU A 250 10.46 13.53 12.79
N GLY A 251 11.73 13.16 12.97
CA GLY A 251 12.34 12.98 14.30
C GLY A 251 11.89 11.72 15.06
N ALA A 252 11.07 10.85 14.47
CA ALA A 252 10.51 9.66 15.11
C ALA A 252 11.56 8.74 15.75
N GLY A 253 12.68 8.49 15.07
CA GLY A 253 13.78 7.69 15.62
C GLY A 253 14.35 8.30 16.90
N ARG A 254 14.57 9.62 16.92
CA ARG A 254 15.09 10.28 18.12
C ARG A 254 14.10 10.22 19.28
N LEU A 255 12.81 10.44 19.02
CA LEU A 255 11.77 10.35 20.05
C LEU A 255 11.64 8.93 20.63
N LEU A 256 11.74 7.90 19.80
CA LEU A 256 11.77 6.50 20.24
C LEU A 256 12.98 6.21 21.13
N LEU A 257 14.16 6.68 20.72
CA LEU A 257 15.39 6.53 21.49
C LEU A 257 15.30 7.22 22.86
N ASP A 258 14.83 8.47 22.88
CA ASP A 258 14.66 9.23 24.11
C ASP A 258 13.66 8.54 25.06
N ALA A 259 12.56 7.98 24.53
CA ALA A 259 11.59 7.21 25.31
C ALA A 259 12.20 5.91 25.90
N ALA A 260 13.01 5.18 25.13
CA ALA A 260 13.69 3.98 25.60
C ALA A 260 14.72 4.29 26.69
N ILE A 261 15.50 5.37 26.55
CA ILE A 261 16.45 5.83 27.57
C ILE A 261 15.71 6.26 28.85
N ALA A 262 14.61 7.00 28.72
CA ALA A 262 13.78 7.41 29.86
C ALA A 262 13.23 6.18 30.61
N GLU A 263 12.78 5.17 29.87
CA GLU A 263 12.29 3.92 30.47
C GLU A 263 13.41 3.12 31.15
N PHE A 264 14.59 3.05 30.54
CA PHE A 264 15.79 2.45 31.14
C PHE A 264 16.11 3.09 32.50
N HIS A 265 16.13 4.43 32.57
CA HIS A 265 16.33 5.14 33.84
C HIS A 265 15.19 4.91 34.84
N ARG A 266 13.94 4.94 34.40
CA ARG A 266 12.76 4.71 35.24
C ARG A 266 12.80 3.34 35.93
N ARG A 267 13.41 2.35 35.27
CA ARG A 267 13.59 0.98 35.78
C ARG A 267 14.85 0.80 36.63
N GLY A 268 15.59 1.87 36.92
CA GLY A 268 16.82 1.81 37.71
C GLY A 268 17.96 1.11 36.96
N GLY A 269 17.96 1.15 35.63
CA GLY A 269 19.02 0.57 34.82
C GLY A 269 20.36 1.28 35.02
N HIS A 270 21.45 0.51 35.05
CA HIS A 270 22.82 1.01 35.14
C HIS A 270 23.62 0.78 33.86
N THR A 271 23.22 -0.19 33.02
CA THR A 271 23.86 -0.44 31.72
C THR A 271 22.80 -0.48 30.61
N LEU A 272 22.90 0.45 29.66
CA LEU A 272 22.14 0.45 28.43
C LEU A 272 23.11 0.33 27.26
N PHE A 273 22.89 -0.63 26.38
CA PHE A 273 23.73 -0.82 25.20
C PHE A 273 22.90 -1.10 23.96
N LEU A 274 23.56 -1.11 22.81
CA LEU A 274 22.99 -1.57 21.55
C LEU A 274 24.04 -2.28 20.69
N GLU A 275 23.54 -3.15 19.83
CA GLU A 275 24.30 -3.78 18.76
C GLU A 275 23.76 -3.27 17.41
N SER A 276 24.65 -2.95 16.48
CA SER A 276 24.30 -2.32 15.20
C SER A 276 25.26 -2.79 14.10
N ASN A 277 25.11 -2.21 12.91
CA ASN A 277 26.00 -2.47 11.78
C ASN A 277 26.64 -1.16 11.27
N SER A 278 27.92 -1.20 10.91
CA SER A 278 28.75 -0.08 10.43
C SER A 278 28.22 0.58 9.16
N SER A 279 27.43 -0.14 8.35
CA SER A 279 26.74 0.41 7.18
C SER A 279 25.62 1.39 7.53
N LEU A 280 25.07 1.33 8.75
CA LEU A 280 23.92 2.12 9.20
C LEU A 280 24.30 3.50 9.75
N LYS A 281 25.14 4.22 9.00
CA LYS A 281 25.73 5.51 9.41
C LYS A 281 24.73 6.52 10.01
N PRO A 282 23.51 6.72 9.45
CA PRO A 282 22.55 7.66 10.04
C PRO A 282 22.07 7.26 11.45
N ALA A 283 21.90 5.95 11.70
CA ALA A 283 21.50 5.45 13.01
C ALA A 283 22.64 5.59 14.02
N LEU A 284 23.87 5.25 13.62
CA LEU A 284 25.06 5.40 14.46
C LEU A 284 25.24 6.84 14.94
N HIS A 285 25.15 7.81 14.02
CA HIS A 285 25.26 9.22 14.37
C HIS A 285 24.15 9.69 15.34
N MET A 286 22.93 9.16 15.19
CA MET A 286 21.82 9.44 16.12
C MET A 286 22.14 8.90 17.53
N TYR A 287 22.65 7.67 17.63
CA TYR A 287 23.02 7.07 18.91
C TYR A 287 24.17 7.83 19.59
N GLU A 288 25.23 8.17 18.85
CA GLU A 288 26.35 8.97 19.35
C GLU A 288 25.88 10.31 19.94
N ARG A 289 24.99 11.01 19.23
CA ARG A 289 24.41 12.27 19.69
C ARG A 289 23.52 12.13 20.93
N ALA A 290 22.93 10.96 21.14
CA ALA A 290 22.14 10.66 22.32
C ALA A 290 23.02 10.30 23.53
N GLY A 291 24.31 10.00 23.34
CA GLY A 291 25.25 9.65 24.40
C GLY A 291 25.74 8.21 24.36
N PHE A 292 25.48 7.45 23.29
CA PHE A 292 26.11 6.15 23.10
C PHE A 292 27.56 6.30 22.64
N VAL A 293 28.46 5.52 23.23
CA VAL A 293 29.89 5.52 22.93
C VAL A 293 30.25 4.19 22.27
N LEU A 294 30.87 4.27 21.10
CA LEU A 294 31.39 3.10 20.38
C LEU A 294 32.44 2.38 21.22
N GLN A 295 32.30 1.07 21.33
CA GLN A 295 33.26 0.21 22.02
C GLN A 295 34.31 -0.34 21.03
N PRO A 296 35.54 -0.62 21.49
CA PRO A 296 36.63 -1.09 20.62
C PRO A 296 36.44 -2.52 20.12
N THR A 297 35.53 -3.28 20.74
CA THR A 297 35.21 -4.66 20.37
C THR A 297 33.72 -4.80 20.12
N ILE A 298 33.35 -5.78 19.29
CA ILE A 298 31.98 -6.29 19.27
C ILE A 298 31.61 -6.85 20.64
N ARG A 299 30.31 -6.98 20.89
CA ARG A 299 29.82 -7.53 22.15
C ARG A 299 30.19 -9.02 22.27
N PRO A 300 30.81 -9.44 23.38
CA PRO A 300 31.05 -10.86 23.64
C PRO A 300 29.72 -11.62 23.70
N GLY A 301 29.60 -12.73 22.96
CA GLY A 301 28.37 -13.52 22.92
C GLY A 301 27.22 -12.86 22.14
N SER A 302 27.53 -11.91 21.24
CA SER A 302 26.54 -11.30 20.34
C SER A 302 25.59 -12.34 19.75
N HIS A 303 24.30 -12.03 19.82
CA HIS A 303 23.25 -12.91 19.32
C HIS A 303 23.00 -12.74 17.81
N TYR A 304 23.61 -11.74 17.18
CA TYR A 304 23.32 -11.35 15.80
C TYR A 304 24.55 -11.41 14.92
N ALA A 305 24.54 -12.28 13.91
CA ALA A 305 25.67 -12.44 12.99
C ALA A 305 25.95 -11.15 12.18
N ARG A 306 24.92 -10.34 11.96
CA ARG A 306 25.03 -9.05 11.24
C ARG A 306 25.69 -7.91 12.04
N ALA A 307 25.85 -8.05 13.35
CA ALA A 307 26.32 -6.95 14.19
C ALA A 307 27.86 -6.85 14.18
N ASP A 308 28.39 -5.72 13.73
CA ASP A 308 29.82 -5.38 13.78
C ASP A 308 30.09 -4.10 14.61
N VAL A 309 29.04 -3.49 15.17
CA VAL A 309 29.11 -2.30 16.03
C VAL A 309 28.47 -2.60 17.37
N TYR A 310 29.16 -2.22 18.45
CA TYR A 310 28.67 -2.29 19.82
C TYR A 310 28.83 -0.92 20.48
N MET A 311 27.76 -0.38 21.08
CA MET A 311 27.79 0.91 21.75
C MET A 311 27.15 0.85 23.13
N ILE A 312 27.72 1.57 24.09
CA ILE A 312 27.21 1.66 25.46
C ILE A 312 26.80 3.10 25.73
N TYR A 313 25.61 3.27 26.30
CA TYR A 313 25.10 4.56 26.74
C TYR A 313 25.92 5.10 27.92
N ALA A 314 26.56 6.24 27.71
CA ALA A 314 27.27 7.00 28.72
C ALA A 314 26.72 8.43 28.73
N PRO A 315 25.75 8.76 29.61
CA PRO A 315 25.15 10.08 29.63
C PRO A 315 26.26 11.12 29.83
N LYS A 316 26.30 12.15 28.98
CA LYS A 316 27.20 13.29 29.19
C LYS A 316 26.84 13.89 30.55
N LYS A 317 27.80 13.94 31.48
CA LYS A 317 27.61 14.66 32.76
C LYS A 317 27.08 16.05 32.43
N SER A 318 25.90 16.40 32.94
CA SER A 318 25.41 17.76 32.86
C SER A 318 26.47 18.67 33.46
N ALA A 319 26.89 19.69 32.72
CA ALA A 319 27.68 20.76 33.32
C ALA A 319 26.81 21.38 34.41
N THR A 320 27.15 21.14 35.66
CA THR A 320 26.53 21.79 36.81
C THR A 320 26.60 23.31 36.57
N PRO A 321 25.50 24.08 36.71
CA PRO A 321 25.62 25.52 36.75
C PRO A 321 26.52 25.86 37.95
N GLY A 322 27.64 26.53 37.68
CA GLY A 322 28.56 26.97 38.72
C GLY A 322 27.81 27.76 39.79
N ARG A 323 28.12 27.44 41.05
CA ARG A 323 27.66 28.13 42.25
C ARG A 323 28.06 29.60 42.23
#